data_AF-A0A8T2IYP1-F1
#
_entry.id   AF-A0A8T2IYP1-F1
#
_cell.length_a   1.000
_cell.length_b   1.000
_cell.length_c   1.000
_cell.angle_alpha   90.00
_cell.angle_beta   90.00
_cell.angle_gamma   90.00
#
_symmetry.space_group_name_H-M   'P 1'
#
loop_
_entity.id
_entity.type
_entity.pdbx_description
1 polymer ?
#
loop_
_entity_poly.entity_id
_entity_poly.type
_entity_poly.pdbx_seq_one_letter_code
_entity_poly.pdbx_strand_id
1 'polypeptide(L)'
;MPIKPFTVPLPETRFFHTSKDIYKFKFHYGKNFKLENIENRDYISKEIEDSVRAVMENQENLHPFSTLHFVIFPYKSKWDSASRLKFKHGQKYLVPFPYVFTIYIESKSLMP
;
A
#
# COMPACT_ATOMS: atom_id res chain seq x y z
N MET A 1 -2.96 -14.84 -7.44
CA MET A 1 -2.62 -15.28 -6.07
C MET A 1 -3.21 -14.27 -5.09
N PRO A 2 -3.91 -14.70 -4.03
CA PRO A 2 -4.41 -13.78 -3.03
C PRO A 2 -3.23 -13.09 -2.31
N ILE A 3 -3.29 -11.77 -2.18
CA ILE A 3 -2.34 -11.01 -1.35
C ILE A 3 -2.60 -11.39 0.11
N LYS A 4 -1.53 -11.57 0.91
CA LYS A 4 -1.66 -11.86 2.35
C LYS A 4 -2.47 -10.74 3.04
N PRO A 5 -3.30 -11.00 4.06
CA PRO A 5 -4.05 -9.95 4.74
C PRO A 5 -3.15 -8.85 5.35
N PHE A 6 -3.61 -7.60 5.36
CA PHE A 6 -2.91 -6.45 5.97
C PHE A 6 -2.95 -6.48 7.51
N THR A 7 -1.90 -5.99 8.17
CA THR A 7 -1.76 -5.97 9.64
C THR A 7 -2.43 -4.75 10.27
N VAL A 8 -3.65 -4.43 9.86
CA VAL A 8 -4.37 -3.22 10.31
C VAL A 8 -4.58 -3.23 11.84
N PRO A 9 -4.30 -2.12 12.57
CA PRO A 9 -3.80 -0.82 12.12
C PRO A 9 -2.28 -0.62 12.34
N LEU A 10 -1.51 -1.71 12.44
CA LEU A 10 -0.07 -1.62 12.64
C LEU A 10 0.65 -1.20 11.35
N PRO A 11 1.56 -0.21 11.41
CA PRO A 11 2.38 0.15 10.26
C PRO A 11 3.14 -1.06 9.71
N GLU A 12 3.20 -1.17 8.40
CA GLU A 12 3.89 -2.28 7.74
C GLU A 12 4.55 -1.88 6.43
N THR A 13 5.57 -2.64 6.01
CA THR A 13 6.21 -2.49 4.71
C THR A 13 6.00 -3.75 3.90
N ARG A 14 5.52 -3.61 2.66
CA ARG A 14 5.31 -4.73 1.75
C ARG A 14 6.02 -4.54 0.43
N PHE A 15 6.41 -5.66 -0.16
CA PHE A 15 6.89 -5.72 -1.52
C PHE A 15 5.83 -6.39 -2.39
N PHE A 16 5.42 -5.71 -3.45
CA PHE A 16 4.52 -6.25 -4.46
C PHE A 16 5.31 -6.48 -5.73
N HIS A 17 5.14 -7.63 -6.38
CA HIS A 17 5.81 -7.88 -7.64
C HIS A 17 4.79 -8.10 -8.76
N THR A 18 5.13 -7.60 -9.94
CA THR A 18 4.47 -7.98 -11.19
C THR A 18 5.29 -9.08 -11.85
N SER A 19 5.10 -9.30 -13.16
CA SER A 19 5.92 -10.23 -13.93
C SER A 19 7.39 -9.79 -14.04
N LYS A 20 7.66 -8.48 -14.01
CA LYS A 20 8.99 -7.90 -14.25
C LYS A 20 9.50 -7.03 -13.10
N ASP A 21 8.60 -6.32 -12.42
CA ASP A 21 8.99 -5.25 -11.51
C ASP A 21 8.66 -5.62 -10.07
N ILE A 22 9.35 -4.99 -9.12
CA ILE A 22 9.05 -5.06 -7.70
C ILE A 22 8.88 -3.65 -7.12
N TYR A 23 7.79 -3.47 -6.40
CA TYR A 23 7.35 -2.23 -5.80
C TYR A 23 7.47 -2.32 -4.30
N LYS A 24 7.88 -1.24 -3.65
CA LYS A 24 7.93 -1.13 -2.20
C LYS A 24 6.84 -0.18 -1.71
N PHE A 25 5.99 -0.68 -0.84
CA PHE A 25 4.94 0.08 -0.20
C PHE A 25 5.15 0.13 1.31
N LYS A 26 4.88 1.29 1.91
CA LYS A 26 4.80 1.49 3.36
C LYS A 26 3.40 1.94 3.70
N PHE A 27 2.81 1.31 4.71
CA PHE A 27 1.47 1.60 5.18
C PHE A 27 1.56 2.22 6.56
N HIS A 28 0.91 3.36 6.73
CA HIS A 28 0.77 4.06 8.00
C HIS A 28 -0.71 4.30 8.24
N TYR A 29 -1.16 3.99 9.45
CA TYR A 29 -2.56 4.17 9.84
C TYR A 29 -2.64 5.35 10.80
N GLY A 30 -3.72 6.13 10.68
CA GLY A 30 -3.98 7.28 11.54
C GLY A 30 -4.02 6.92 13.02
N LYS A 31 -3.65 7.86 13.89
CA LYS A 31 -3.58 7.62 15.35
C LYS A 31 -4.89 7.17 15.97
N ASN A 32 -6.01 7.62 15.40
CA ASN A 32 -7.35 7.36 15.92
C ASN A 32 -8.06 6.19 15.20
N PHE A 33 -7.31 5.31 14.54
CA PHE A 33 -7.88 4.17 13.82
C PHE A 33 -8.65 3.24 14.78
N LYS A 34 -9.99 3.33 14.78
CA LYS A 34 -10.85 2.46 15.59
C LYS A 34 -11.22 1.21 14.80
N LEU A 35 -10.73 0.06 15.25
CA LEU A 35 -11.04 -1.24 14.65
C LEU A 35 -12.51 -1.65 14.90
N GLU A 36 -13.15 -1.07 15.92
CA GLU A 36 -14.51 -1.38 16.36
C GLU A 36 -15.59 -1.08 15.31
N ASN A 37 -15.32 -0.19 14.36
CA ASN A 37 -16.24 0.18 13.27
C ASN A 37 -16.11 -0.71 12.02
N ILE A 38 -15.37 -1.82 12.12
CA ILE A 38 -14.95 -2.61 10.97
C ILE A 38 -15.42 -4.06 11.17
N GLU A 39 -16.63 -4.35 10.71
CA GLU A 39 -17.30 -5.64 10.93
C GLU A 39 -16.70 -6.80 10.10
N ASN A 40 -15.76 -6.55 9.18
CA ASN A 40 -15.10 -7.63 8.43
C ASN A 40 -13.65 -7.30 8.01
N ARG A 41 -12.67 -8.00 8.60
CA ARG A 41 -11.24 -7.84 8.30
C ARG A 41 -10.88 -8.20 6.85
N ASP A 42 -11.58 -9.16 6.25
CA ASP A 42 -11.32 -9.56 4.86
C ASP A 42 -11.73 -8.45 3.89
N TYR A 43 -12.85 -7.78 4.18
CA TYR A 43 -13.30 -6.63 3.39
C TYR A 43 -12.31 -5.47 3.46
N ILE A 44 -11.78 -5.16 4.65
CA ILE A 44 -10.74 -4.12 4.79
C ILE A 44 -9.46 -4.48 4.07
N SER A 45 -9.02 -5.74 4.21
CA SER A 45 -7.84 -6.17 3.50
C SER A 45 -8.02 -6.01 1.99
N LYS A 46 -9.22 -6.30 1.48
CA LYS A 46 -9.58 -6.12 0.08
C LYS A 46 -9.59 -4.64 -0.33
N GLU A 47 -10.17 -3.77 0.49
CA GLU A 47 -10.22 -2.33 0.25
C GLU A 47 -8.83 -1.68 0.21
N ILE A 48 -7.91 -2.10 1.10
CA ILE A 48 -6.51 -1.66 1.07
C ILE A 48 -5.80 -2.22 -0.16
N GLU A 49 -6.07 -3.48 -0.53
CA GLU A 49 -5.53 -4.09 -1.75
C GLU A 49 -5.96 -3.32 -3.01
N ASP A 50 -7.23 -2.91 -3.09
CA ASP A 50 -7.76 -2.10 -4.19
C ASP A 50 -7.14 -0.69 -4.20
N SER A 51 -6.87 -0.12 -3.01
CA SER A 51 -6.14 1.15 -2.88
C SER A 51 -4.70 1.04 -3.40
N VAL A 52 -4.01 -0.08 -3.17
CA VAL A 52 -2.68 -0.35 -3.74
C VAL A 52 -2.74 -0.37 -5.27
N ARG A 53 -3.74 -1.05 -5.85
CA ARG A 53 -3.94 -1.09 -7.31
C ARG A 53 -4.14 0.32 -7.88
N ALA A 54 -5.02 1.11 -7.26
CA ALA A 54 -5.28 2.48 -7.69
C ALA A 54 -4.01 3.36 -7.67
N VAL A 55 -3.17 3.23 -6.65
CA VAL A 55 -1.89 3.95 -6.55
C VAL A 55 -0.90 3.52 -7.64
N MET A 56 -0.82 2.22 -7.92
CA MET A 56 0.06 1.70 -8.98
C MET A 56 -0.37 2.21 -10.36
N GLU A 57 -1.67 2.25 -10.64
CA GLU A 57 -2.23 2.73 -11.91
C GLU A 57 -2.06 4.24 -12.09
N ASN A 58 -2.04 5.02 -10.99
CA ASN A 58 -1.97 6.48 -11.01
C ASN A 58 -0.62 7.03 -10.54
N GLN A 59 0.46 6.26 -10.68
CA GLN A 59 1.79 6.57 -10.12
C GLN A 59 2.36 7.95 -10.51
N GLU A 60 1.98 8.52 -11.66
CA GLU A 60 2.44 9.84 -12.11
C GLU A 60 1.54 11.00 -11.64
N ASN A 61 0.34 10.72 -11.17
CA ASN A 61 -0.63 11.72 -10.74
C ASN A 61 -1.32 11.31 -9.44
N LEU A 62 -0.53 11.18 -8.37
CA LEU A 62 -1.03 10.77 -7.07
C LEU A 62 -1.83 11.90 -6.42
N HIS A 63 -3.07 11.58 -6.05
CA HIS A 63 -3.93 12.44 -5.27
C HIS A 63 -4.56 11.67 -4.11
N PRO A 64 -4.96 12.36 -3.03
CA PRO A 64 -5.81 11.75 -2.02
C PRO A 64 -7.12 11.26 -2.63
N PHE A 65 -7.59 10.10 -2.17
CA PHE A 65 -8.88 9.55 -2.59
C PHE A 65 -9.58 8.85 -1.43
N SER A 66 -10.86 8.60 -1.60
CA SER A 66 -11.72 7.98 -0.59
C SER A 66 -12.14 6.59 -1.04
N THR A 67 -12.18 5.65 -0.11
CA THR A 67 -12.78 4.32 -0.26
C THR A 67 -14.09 4.25 0.56
N LEU A 68 -14.63 3.07 0.86
CA LEU A 68 -15.82 2.98 1.71
C LEU A 68 -15.52 3.44 3.15
N HIS A 69 -14.42 2.97 3.74
CA HIS A 69 -14.07 3.22 5.13
C HIS A 69 -12.89 4.18 5.33
N PHE A 70 -12.09 4.44 4.30
CA PHE A 70 -10.84 5.18 4.45
C PHE A 70 -10.75 6.41 3.56
N VAL A 71 -9.87 7.32 3.98
CA VAL A 71 -9.25 8.30 3.11
C VAL A 71 -7.78 7.95 2.99
N ILE A 72 -7.33 7.81 1.75
CA ILE A 72 -6.00 7.36 1.39
C ILE A 72 -5.21 8.58 0.92
N PHE A 73 -4.07 8.84 1.56
CA PHE A 73 -3.12 9.88 1.16
C PHE A 73 -1.83 9.20 0.64
N PRO A 74 -1.71 9.00 -0.68
CA PRO A 74 -0.55 8.36 -1.27
C PRO A 74 0.59 9.37 -1.51
N TYR A 75 1.80 8.98 -1.15
CA TYR A 75 3.03 9.74 -1.42
C TYR A 75 4.05 8.86 -2.14
N LYS A 76 4.85 9.49 -3.00
CA LYS A 76 5.94 8.86 -3.75
C LYS A 76 7.27 9.49 -3.33
N SER A 77 8.25 8.67 -2.96
CA SER A 77 9.60 9.12 -2.58
C SER A 77 10.66 8.25 -3.24
N LYS A 78 11.84 8.79 -3.53
CA LYS A 78 12.91 8.03 -4.21
C LYS A 78 13.36 6.85 -3.36
N TRP A 79 13.57 5.69 -3.98
CA TRP A 79 14.10 4.51 -3.31
C TRP A 79 15.62 4.41 -3.49
N ASP A 80 16.37 5.17 -2.69
CA ASP A 80 17.83 5.30 -2.86
C ASP A 80 18.64 4.01 -2.64
N SER A 81 18.08 3.03 -1.93
CA SER A 81 18.71 1.72 -1.74
C SER A 81 18.37 0.71 -2.84
N ALA A 82 17.44 1.01 -3.75
CA ALA A 82 17.02 0.08 -4.81
C ALA A 82 18.19 -0.44 -5.65
N SER A 83 19.15 0.43 -6.00
CA SER A 83 20.32 0.07 -6.82
C SER A 83 21.29 -0.90 -6.15
N ARG A 84 21.24 -1.02 -4.81
CA ARG A 84 22.08 -1.94 -4.03
C ARG A 84 21.39 -3.26 -3.72
N LEU A 85 20.13 -3.42 -4.12
CA LEU A 85 19.32 -4.60 -3.82
C LEU A 85 19.11 -5.42 -5.09
N LYS A 86 19.06 -6.74 -4.93
CA LYS A 86 18.70 -7.69 -5.99
C LYS A 86 17.47 -8.47 -5.57
N PHE A 87 16.46 -8.49 -6.43
CA PHE A 87 15.22 -9.19 -6.20
C PHE A 87 15.08 -10.34 -7.19
N LYS A 88 14.59 -11.48 -6.70
CA LYS A 88 14.34 -12.68 -7.52
C LYS A 88 12.99 -13.29 -7.19
N HIS A 89 12.32 -13.80 -8.21
CA HIS A 89 11.17 -14.68 -8.07
C HIS A 89 11.43 -15.94 -8.91
N GLY A 90 11.71 -17.05 -8.22
CA GLY A 90 12.32 -18.24 -8.85
C GLY A 90 13.66 -17.89 -9.48
N GLN A 91 13.80 -18.18 -10.77
CA GLN A 91 15.01 -17.88 -11.55
C GLN A 91 15.00 -16.48 -12.21
N LYS A 92 13.88 -15.75 -12.15
CA LYS A 92 13.74 -14.44 -12.78
C LYS A 92 14.20 -13.34 -11.85
N TYR A 93 15.05 -12.46 -12.34
CA TYR A 93 15.38 -11.21 -11.66
C TYR A 93 14.24 -10.21 -11.84
N LEU A 94 13.89 -9.51 -10.77
CA LEU A 94 12.90 -8.45 -10.78
C LEU A 94 13.61 -7.10 -10.75
N VAL A 95 13.07 -6.13 -11.49
CA VAL A 95 13.57 -4.76 -11.55
C VAL A 95 12.92 -3.96 -10.42
N PRO A 96 13.68 -3.38 -9.47
CA PRO A 96 13.10 -2.53 -8.45
C PRO A 96 12.56 -1.23 -9.07
N PHE A 97 11.30 -0.93 -8.78
CA PHE A 97 10.72 0.35 -9.13
C PHE A 97 11.48 1.47 -8.38
N PRO A 98 11.80 2.61 -9.02
CA PRO A 98 12.72 3.59 -8.46
C PRO A 98 12.15 4.40 -7.27
N TYR A 99 10.89 4.18 -6.92
CA TYR A 99 10.22 4.89 -5.83
C TYR A 99 9.63 3.95 -4.78
N VAL A 100 9.51 4.46 -3.56
CA VAL A 100 8.71 3.90 -2.47
C VAL A 100 7.38 4.63 -2.43
N PHE A 101 6.29 3.88 -2.40
CA PHE A 101 4.97 4.42 -2.12
C PHE A 101 4.71 4.39 -0.61
N THR A 102 4.42 5.54 -0.02
CA THR A 102 4.02 5.66 1.38
C THR A 102 2.55 6.02 1.42
N ILE A 103 1.74 5.14 1.99
CA ILE A 103 0.29 5.25 2.05
C ILE A 103 -0.11 5.58 3.48
N TYR A 104 -0.66 6.78 3.70
CA TYR A 104 -1.32 7.13 4.96
C TYR A 104 -2.81 6.84 4.83
N ILE A 105 -3.33 6.06 5.77
CA ILE A 105 -4.71 5.57 5.78
C ILE A 105 -5.40 6.15 7.01
N GLU A 106 -6.37 7.03 6.76
CA GLU A 106 -7.22 7.63 7.80
C GLU A 106 -8.62 7.01 7.74
N SER A 107 -9.24 6.75 8.89
CA SER A 107 -10.63 6.29 8.94
C SER A 107 -11.60 7.44 8.65
N LYS A 108 -12.60 7.20 7.81
CA LYS A 108 -13.66 8.18 7.51
C LYS A 108 -14.52 8.54 8.69
N SER A 109 -14.64 7.66 9.69
CA SER A 109 -15.43 7.92 10.91
C SER A 109 -14.91 9.11 11.74
N LEU A 110 -13.82 9.74 11.33
CA LEU A 110 -13.14 10.87 11.97
C LEU A 110 -13.05 12.13 11.09
N MET A 111 -13.65 12.11 9.90
CA MET A 111 -13.83 13.35 9.14
C MET A 111 -15.07 14.08 9.67
N PRO A 112 -14.94 15.33 10.12
CA PRO A 112 -16.07 16.13 10.59
C PRO A 112 -17.13 16.37 9.51
#